data_AF-A0AAW2IWF7-F1
#
_entry.id   AF-A0AAW2IWF7-F1
#
_cell.length_a   1.000
_cell.length_b   1.000
_cell.length_c   1.000
_cell.angle_alpha   90.00
_cell.angle_beta   90.00
_cell.angle_gamma   90.00
#
_symmetry.space_group_name_H-M   'P 1'
#
loop_
_entity.id
_entity.type
_entity.pdbx_description
1 polymer ?
#
loop_
_entity_poly.entity_id
_entity_poly.type
_entity_poly.pdbx_seq_one_letter_code
_entity_poly.pdbx_strand_id
1 'polypeptide(L)'
;MDQLHFVTLKFLMEIHLKLKNGKLGCYKMKWQQAKNEDITPCNILERIIWHKDIEVSQMKERKPLSVLKKMLDDAPPVRDFVGALKEANSRTGLPGLIAEVKKASPSRGVLREDFDPVQIAKAYEKGGAACLSVLTDQKYFQGSFENLQTIRSSGVQCPLLCKEFVIDAWQIYYARVEGADAILLIAAVLPDLDIKYMIKICKLLGLAALVEFIFCLPLGTFKVDISNTKKLLEGERGQRILQKGITVVGESGLFTPVDIAYVQEAGVKAVLVGESIVKQKDPTSE
;
A
#
# COMPACT_ATOMS: atom_id res chain seq x y z
N MET A 1 -22.64 -5.65 8.85
CA MET A 1 -21.77 -6.63 8.16
C MET A 1 -20.58 -5.87 7.60
N ASP A 2 -19.55 -5.73 8.43
CA ASP A 2 -18.34 -4.96 8.14
C ASP A 2 -17.33 -5.82 7.38
N GLN A 3 -17.49 -5.93 6.06
CA GLN A 3 -16.46 -6.59 5.24
C GLN A 3 -15.27 -5.63 5.10
N LEU A 4 -14.11 -6.04 5.63
CA LEU A 4 -12.81 -5.59 5.12
C LEU A 4 -12.73 -6.05 3.68
N HIS A 5 -12.33 -5.17 2.77
CA HIS A 5 -12.35 -5.51 1.36
C HIS A 5 -11.08 -6.29 0.98
N PHE A 6 -9.88 -5.85 1.38
CA PHE A 6 -8.59 -6.45 0.96
C PHE A 6 -7.55 -6.40 2.08
N VAL A 7 -6.69 -7.41 2.13
CA VAL A 7 -5.56 -7.48 3.07
C VAL A 7 -4.28 -7.79 2.31
N THR A 8 -3.22 -7.01 2.54
CA THR A 8 -1.86 -7.33 2.08
C THR A 8 -1.01 -7.90 3.22
N LEU A 9 -0.20 -8.90 2.88
CA LEU A 9 0.84 -9.47 3.72
C LEU A 9 2.17 -9.01 3.16
N LYS A 10 2.80 -8.06 3.83
CA LYS A 10 4.08 -7.51 3.40
C LYS A 10 5.23 -8.05 4.24
N PHE A 11 6.30 -8.41 3.55
CA PHE A 11 7.62 -8.56 4.14
C PHE A 11 8.38 -7.25 4.01
N LEU A 12 8.67 -6.62 5.14
CA LEU A 12 9.63 -5.54 5.24
C LEU A 12 10.86 -6.05 5.99
N MET A 13 12.04 -5.70 5.45
CA MET A 13 13.30 -5.71 6.19
C MET A 13 13.10 -4.98 7.53
N GLU A 14 13.42 -5.69 8.61
CA GLU A 14 13.62 -5.23 9.99
C GLU A 14 13.04 -3.85 10.35
N ILE A 15 11.78 -3.83 10.76
CA ILE A 15 11.29 -2.83 11.71
C ILE A 15 11.50 -3.45 13.09
N HIS A 16 12.67 -3.23 13.67
CA HIS A 16 12.87 -3.53 15.09
C HIS A 16 11.96 -2.61 15.92
N LEU A 17 10.80 -3.11 16.32
CA LEU A 17 10.03 -2.56 17.44
C LEU A 17 10.63 -3.11 18.74
N LYS A 18 11.80 -2.59 19.15
CA LYS A 18 12.25 -2.79 20.53
C LYS A 18 11.44 -1.87 21.44
N LEU A 19 10.38 -2.41 22.01
CA LEU A 19 9.71 -1.80 23.16
C LEU A 19 10.59 -2.01 24.38
N LYS A 20 11.01 -0.93 25.07
CA LYS A 20 11.68 -1.08 26.37
C LYS A 20 10.82 -1.84 27.41
N ASN A 21 9.50 -1.96 27.21
CA ASN A 21 8.56 -2.52 28.19
C ASN A 21 7.54 -3.56 27.65
N GLY A 22 7.80 -4.24 26.52
CA GLY A 22 7.02 -5.44 26.12
C GLY A 22 5.51 -5.29 25.84
N LYS A 23 4.95 -4.07 25.77
CA LYS A 23 3.54 -3.84 25.37
C LYS A 23 3.46 -3.23 23.98
N LEU A 24 2.76 -3.86 23.03
CA LEU A 24 2.39 -3.23 21.75
C LEU A 24 1.64 -1.92 22.04
N GLY A 25 2.31 -0.79 21.85
CA GLY A 25 1.78 0.54 22.12
C GLY A 25 1.60 1.34 20.84
N CYS A 26 0.41 1.91 20.68
CA CYS A 26 0.01 2.83 19.62
C CYS A 26 0.99 4.02 19.46
N TYR A 27 1.33 4.34 18.21
CA TYR A 27 2.19 5.47 17.84
C TYR A 27 1.67 6.82 18.40
N LYS A 28 0.35 7.06 18.32
CA LYS A 28 -0.30 8.30 18.79
C LYS A 28 -0.11 8.55 20.29
N MET A 29 0.00 7.50 21.11
CA MET A 29 0.25 7.65 22.56
C MET A 29 1.68 8.08 22.87
N LYS A 30 2.66 7.74 22.02
CA LYS A 30 4.05 8.11 22.24
C LYS A 30 4.32 9.59 21.93
N TRP A 31 3.62 10.18 20.97
CA TRP A 31 3.80 11.60 20.58
C TRP A 31 3.49 12.60 21.67
N GLN A 32 2.42 12.37 22.44
CA GLN A 32 2.06 13.26 23.54
C GLN A 32 3.08 13.21 24.69
N GLN A 33 3.79 12.08 24.85
CA GLN A 33 4.88 11.94 25.81
C GLN A 33 6.24 12.43 25.27
N ALA A 34 6.47 12.33 23.96
CA ALA A 34 7.74 12.66 23.31
C ALA A 34 8.09 14.15 23.25
N LYS A 35 7.13 15.07 23.49
CA LYS A 35 7.42 16.51 23.54
C LYS A 35 8.35 16.92 24.69
N ASN A 36 8.62 16.02 25.65
CA ASN A 36 9.36 16.31 26.88
C ASN A 36 10.70 15.55 27.03
N GLU A 37 11.12 14.69 26.11
CA GLU A 37 12.41 13.96 26.17
C GLU A 37 13.06 13.81 24.79
N ASP A 38 14.40 13.74 24.74
CA ASP A 38 15.23 13.48 23.55
C ASP A 38 14.99 12.05 23.00
N ILE A 39 13.83 11.84 22.38
CA ILE A 39 13.49 10.57 21.73
C ILE A 39 13.94 10.66 20.28
N THR A 40 14.63 9.62 19.80
CA THR A 40 14.96 9.42 18.38
C THR A 40 14.22 8.21 17.82
N PRO A 41 13.86 8.19 16.52
CA PRO A 41 13.14 7.07 15.93
C PRO A 41 13.93 5.76 16.00
N CYS A 42 13.29 4.68 16.43
CA CYS A 42 13.92 3.38 16.61
C CYS A 42 14.08 2.57 15.30
N ASN A 43 13.35 2.94 14.24
CA ASN A 43 13.41 2.26 12.94
C ASN A 43 12.97 3.19 11.80
N ILE A 44 13.15 2.72 10.55
CA ILE A 44 12.84 3.52 9.36
C ILE A 44 11.35 3.87 9.26
N LEU A 45 10.43 2.98 9.63
CA LEU A 45 9.00 3.26 9.59
C LEU A 45 8.67 4.40 10.55
N GLU A 46 9.18 4.36 11.78
CA GLU A 46 8.98 5.44 12.75
C GLU A 46 9.53 6.77 12.21
N ARG A 47 10.72 6.79 11.60
CA ARG A 47 11.27 8.00 10.95
C ARG A 47 10.33 8.56 9.88
N ILE A 48 9.77 7.67 9.05
CA ILE A 48 8.82 8.05 7.99
C ILE A 48 7.58 8.69 8.59
N ILE A 49 6.97 8.06 9.59
CA ILE A 49 5.74 8.60 10.19
C ILE A 49 6.02 9.92 10.93
N TRP A 50 7.20 10.09 11.54
CA TRP A 50 7.57 11.35 12.19
C TRP A 50 7.62 12.51 11.20
N HIS A 51 8.22 12.27 10.03
CA HIS A 51 8.20 13.25 8.97
C HIS A 51 6.79 13.49 8.43
N LYS A 52 6.00 12.41 8.30
CA LYS A 52 4.64 12.47 7.75
C LYS A 52 3.71 13.36 8.57
N ASP A 53 3.84 13.38 9.90
CA ASP A 53 3.03 14.23 10.77
C ASP A 53 3.22 15.73 10.46
N ILE A 54 4.48 16.14 10.27
CA ILE A 54 4.85 17.51 9.88
C ILE A 54 4.34 17.83 8.47
N GLU A 55 4.60 16.93 7.52
CA GLU A 55 4.20 17.09 6.12
C GLU A 55 2.68 17.22 5.97
N VAL A 56 1.92 16.31 6.58
CA VAL A 56 0.45 16.32 6.53
C VAL A 56 -0.12 17.58 7.19
N SER A 57 0.48 18.04 8.29
CA SER A 57 0.06 19.30 8.94
C SER A 57 0.21 20.50 8.00
N GLN A 58 1.37 20.62 7.34
CA GLN A 58 1.61 21.68 6.35
C GLN A 58 0.70 21.58 5.13
N MET A 59 0.44 20.37 4.64
CA MET A 59 -0.48 20.16 3.52
C MET A 59 -1.93 20.51 3.90
N LYS A 60 -2.36 20.20 5.13
CA LYS A 60 -3.69 20.57 5.67
C LYS A 60 -3.86 22.08 5.77
N GLU A 61 -2.82 22.82 6.15
CA GLU A 61 -2.85 24.28 6.17
C GLU A 61 -3.02 24.86 4.76
N ARG A 62 -2.30 24.31 3.77
CA ARG A 62 -2.37 24.76 2.37
C ARG A 62 -3.68 24.37 1.69
N LYS A 63 -4.20 23.16 1.96
CA LYS A 63 -5.43 22.64 1.35
C LYS A 63 -6.33 22.03 2.44
N PRO A 64 -7.12 22.86 3.16
CA PRO A 64 -7.98 22.39 4.24
C PRO A 64 -9.01 21.35 3.79
N LEU A 65 -9.49 20.53 4.74
CA LEU A 65 -10.48 19.47 4.46
C LEU A 65 -11.77 20.01 3.81
N SER A 66 -12.20 21.22 4.18
CA SER A 66 -13.37 21.88 3.58
C SER A 66 -13.19 22.14 2.09
N VAL A 67 -11.96 22.47 1.65
CA VAL A 67 -11.62 22.65 0.24
C VAL A 67 -11.64 21.30 -0.47
N LEU A 68 -11.01 20.28 0.11
CA LEU A 68 -11.03 18.92 -0.46
C LEU A 68 -12.44 18.38 -0.66
N LYS A 69 -13.33 18.59 0.32
CA LYS A 69 -14.73 18.16 0.21
C LYS A 69 -15.46 18.80 -0.97
N LYS A 70 -15.18 20.07 -1.28
CA LYS A 70 -15.75 20.74 -2.48
C LYS A 70 -15.16 20.18 -3.77
N MET A 71 -13.87 19.87 -3.78
CA MET A 71 -13.20 19.29 -4.95
C MET A 71 -13.67 17.85 -5.28
N LEU A 72 -14.36 17.17 -4.35
CA LEU A 72 -14.90 15.83 -4.61
C LEU A 72 -15.97 15.83 -5.69
N ASP A 73 -16.70 16.94 -5.86
CA ASP A 73 -17.76 17.06 -6.87
C ASP A 73 -17.20 16.97 -8.29
N ASP A 74 -15.97 17.47 -8.49
CA ASP A 74 -15.24 17.44 -9.76
C ASP A 74 -14.28 16.24 -9.88
N ALA A 75 -14.17 15.41 -8.83
CA ALA A 75 -13.21 14.31 -8.80
C ALA A 75 -13.66 13.17 -9.74
N PRO A 76 -12.74 12.55 -10.51
CA PRO A 76 -13.11 11.53 -11.49
C PRO A 76 -13.78 10.33 -10.79
N PRO A 77 -14.71 9.60 -11.45
CA PRO A 77 -15.40 8.48 -10.83
C PRO A 77 -14.44 7.39 -10.32
N VAL A 78 -14.68 6.83 -9.15
CA VAL A 78 -13.83 5.74 -8.63
C VAL A 78 -14.03 4.48 -9.47
N ARG A 79 -12.92 3.85 -9.85
CA ARG A 79 -12.88 2.58 -10.57
C ARG A 79 -12.87 1.42 -9.57
N ASP A 80 -13.46 0.30 -9.95
CA ASP A 80 -13.56 -0.87 -9.06
C ASP A 80 -12.22 -1.62 -8.96
N PHE A 81 -11.35 -1.17 -8.04
CA PHE A 81 -10.05 -1.78 -7.75
C PHE A 81 -10.16 -3.26 -7.37
N VAL A 82 -11.21 -3.59 -6.61
CA VAL A 82 -11.51 -4.93 -6.10
C VAL A 82 -11.95 -5.85 -7.24
N GLY A 83 -12.90 -5.35 -8.03
CA GLY A 83 -13.45 -6.04 -9.19
C GLY A 83 -12.36 -6.35 -10.21
N ALA A 84 -11.50 -5.38 -10.53
CA ALA A 84 -10.41 -5.57 -11.48
C ALA A 84 -9.47 -6.74 -11.10
N LEU A 85 -9.12 -6.87 -9.82
CA LEU A 85 -8.30 -7.99 -9.34
C LEU A 85 -9.02 -9.34 -9.44
N LYS A 86 -10.30 -9.38 -9.07
CA LYS A 86 -11.12 -10.60 -9.13
C LYS A 86 -11.38 -11.04 -10.57
N GLU A 87 -11.64 -10.09 -11.46
CA GLU A 87 -11.85 -10.33 -12.88
C GLU A 87 -10.59 -10.87 -13.53
N ALA A 88 -9.44 -10.23 -13.28
CA ALA A 88 -8.14 -10.72 -13.76
C ALA A 88 -7.90 -12.16 -13.29
N ASN A 89 -8.14 -12.45 -12.01
CA ASN A 89 -7.99 -13.80 -11.47
C ASN A 89 -8.95 -14.81 -12.10
N SER A 90 -10.20 -14.43 -12.32
CA SER A 90 -11.21 -15.31 -12.91
C SER A 90 -10.91 -15.59 -14.38
N ARG A 91 -10.37 -14.63 -15.12
CA ARG A 91 -10.07 -14.73 -16.55
C ARG A 91 -8.82 -15.56 -16.84
N THR A 92 -7.75 -15.38 -16.06
CA THR A 92 -6.45 -16.03 -16.34
C THR A 92 -6.20 -17.26 -15.48
N GLY A 93 -6.95 -17.42 -14.38
CA GLY A 93 -6.65 -18.41 -13.35
C GLY A 93 -5.44 -18.04 -12.49
N LEU A 94 -4.74 -16.93 -12.74
CA LEU A 94 -3.55 -16.47 -12.00
C LEU A 94 -3.90 -15.30 -11.06
N PRO A 95 -3.15 -15.02 -9.98
CA PRO A 95 -3.41 -13.86 -9.13
C PRO A 95 -3.42 -12.54 -9.93
N GLY A 96 -4.36 -11.65 -9.64
CA GLY A 96 -4.40 -10.31 -10.25
C GLY A 96 -3.19 -9.47 -9.87
N LEU A 97 -2.49 -8.92 -10.86
CA LEU A 97 -1.27 -8.13 -10.64
C LEU A 97 -1.58 -6.67 -10.28
N ILE A 98 -1.05 -6.21 -9.15
CA ILE A 98 -0.92 -4.80 -8.78
C ILE A 98 0.52 -4.39 -9.08
N ALA A 99 0.75 -3.71 -10.20
CA ALA A 99 2.09 -3.29 -10.60
C ALA A 99 2.48 -1.95 -9.95
N GLU A 100 3.62 -1.90 -9.25
CA GLU A 100 4.04 -0.73 -8.48
C GLU A 100 4.90 0.25 -9.31
N VAL A 101 4.41 1.46 -9.46
CA VAL A 101 5.09 2.61 -10.06
C VAL A 101 5.93 3.28 -8.97
N LYS A 102 7.25 3.03 -8.98
CA LYS A 102 8.18 3.44 -7.92
C LYS A 102 9.50 3.95 -8.49
N LYS A 103 9.92 5.14 -8.04
CA LYS A 103 11.20 5.76 -8.42
C LYS A 103 12.36 5.31 -7.54
N ALA A 104 12.18 5.36 -6.22
CA ALA A 104 13.22 5.03 -5.26
C ALA A 104 12.67 4.21 -4.07
N SER A 105 13.57 3.65 -3.27
CA SER A 105 13.22 3.07 -1.97
C SER A 105 14.31 3.33 -0.92
N PRO A 106 13.97 3.37 0.39
CA PRO A 106 14.97 3.56 1.45
C PRO A 106 16.08 2.51 1.48
N SER A 107 15.77 1.28 1.07
CA SER A 107 16.71 0.16 1.09
C SER A 107 17.66 0.14 -0.10
N ARG A 108 17.29 0.75 -1.23
CA ARG A 108 18.01 0.58 -2.51
C ARG A 108 18.32 1.88 -3.25
N GLY A 109 17.92 3.03 -2.71
CA GLY A 109 18.10 4.32 -3.36
C GLY A 109 17.23 4.45 -4.60
N VAL A 110 17.71 5.20 -5.60
CA VAL A 110 17.02 5.37 -6.89
C VAL A 110 17.06 4.05 -7.66
N LEU A 111 15.88 3.53 -8.01
CA LEU A 111 15.73 2.31 -8.80
C LEU A 111 15.71 2.60 -10.29
N ARG A 112 15.21 3.78 -10.67
CA ARG A 112 15.10 4.23 -12.06
C ARG A 112 15.37 5.74 -12.14
N GLU A 113 16.49 6.12 -12.74
CA GLU A 113 16.88 7.52 -12.92
C GLU A 113 15.94 8.24 -13.89
N ASP A 114 15.69 7.62 -15.05
CA ASP A 114 14.72 8.09 -16.04
C ASP A 114 13.30 7.60 -15.69
N PHE A 115 12.64 8.37 -14.81
CA PHE A 115 11.34 8.04 -14.25
C PHE A 115 10.23 8.88 -14.91
N ASP A 116 9.58 8.30 -15.91
CA ASP A 116 8.30 8.79 -16.43
C ASP A 116 7.15 7.91 -15.88
N PRO A 117 6.36 8.42 -14.92
CA PRO A 117 5.30 7.64 -14.28
C PRO A 117 4.20 7.22 -15.27
N VAL A 118 3.93 8.01 -16.32
CA VAL A 118 2.88 7.73 -17.31
C VAL A 118 3.34 6.63 -18.26
N GLN A 119 4.56 6.71 -18.77
CA GLN A 119 5.10 5.66 -19.64
C GLN A 119 5.16 4.32 -18.91
N ILE A 120 5.60 4.33 -17.64
CA ILE A 120 5.64 3.11 -16.80
C ILE A 120 4.22 2.56 -16.59
N ALA A 121 3.26 3.41 -16.23
CA ALA A 121 1.87 3.00 -16.01
C ALA A 121 1.24 2.39 -17.27
N LYS A 122 1.45 3.00 -18.44
CA LYS A 122 0.97 2.47 -19.73
C LYS A 122 1.64 1.15 -20.10
N ALA A 123 2.93 1.01 -19.82
CA ALA A 123 3.64 -0.25 -20.03
C ALA A 123 3.04 -1.36 -19.14
N TYR A 124 2.82 -1.09 -17.86
CA TYR A 124 2.21 -2.06 -16.94
C TYR A 124 0.79 -2.45 -17.35
N GLU A 125 -0.05 -1.48 -17.74
CA GLU A 125 -1.39 -1.77 -18.27
C GLU A 125 -1.33 -2.65 -19.52
N LYS A 126 -0.44 -2.33 -20.47
CA LYS A 126 -0.23 -3.14 -21.68
C LYS A 126 0.28 -4.55 -21.35
N GLY A 127 1.11 -4.68 -20.32
CA GLY A 127 1.60 -5.96 -19.77
C GLY A 127 0.52 -6.76 -19.02
N GLY A 128 -0.70 -6.25 -18.87
CA GLY A 128 -1.80 -6.95 -18.25
C GLY A 128 -1.92 -6.76 -16.74
N ALA A 129 -1.30 -5.72 -16.17
CA ALA A 129 -1.55 -5.32 -14.79
C ALA A 129 -3.05 -5.07 -14.57
N ALA A 130 -3.61 -5.68 -13.53
CA ALA A 130 -5.02 -5.49 -13.18
C ALA A 130 -5.24 -4.12 -12.51
N CYS A 131 -4.30 -3.73 -11.65
CA CYS A 131 -4.27 -2.44 -10.97
C CYS A 131 -2.85 -1.88 -10.94
N LEU A 132 -2.73 -0.59 -10.63
CA LEU A 132 -1.44 0.06 -10.39
C LEU A 132 -1.33 0.52 -8.94
N SER A 133 -0.13 0.44 -8.38
CA SER A 133 0.22 1.00 -7.08
C SER A 133 1.17 2.17 -7.28
N VAL A 134 0.76 3.39 -6.95
CA VAL A 134 1.56 4.60 -7.16
C VAL A 134 2.10 5.09 -5.82
N LEU A 135 3.43 5.14 -5.69
CA LEU A 135 4.08 5.73 -4.51
C LEU A 135 3.88 7.24 -4.53
N THR A 136 3.32 7.78 -3.45
CA THR A 136 3.10 9.22 -3.29
C THR A 136 4.00 9.86 -2.24
N ASP A 137 4.72 9.07 -1.45
CA ASP A 137 5.67 9.59 -0.45
C ASP A 137 6.89 10.23 -1.12
N GLN A 138 7.07 11.52 -0.90
CA GLN A 138 8.11 12.29 -1.57
C GLN A 138 9.50 12.03 -0.97
N LYS A 139 9.64 12.00 0.35
CA LYS A 139 10.96 12.01 1.00
C LYS A 139 11.71 10.69 0.86
N TYR A 140 11.03 9.57 0.99
CA TYR A 140 11.65 8.25 1.10
C TYR A 140 11.54 7.43 -0.17
N PHE A 141 10.50 7.69 -0.98
CA PHE A 141 10.26 6.97 -2.22
C PHE A 141 10.38 7.84 -3.48
N GLN A 142 10.61 9.15 -3.32
CA GLN A 142 10.60 10.13 -4.42
C GLN A 142 9.33 10.04 -5.29
N GLY A 143 8.22 9.70 -4.64
CA GLY A 143 6.89 9.71 -5.20
C GLY A 143 6.26 11.10 -5.16
N SER A 144 5.03 11.20 -5.68
CA SER A 144 4.23 12.41 -5.55
C SER A 144 2.76 12.10 -5.84
N PHE A 145 1.86 12.91 -5.26
CA PHE A 145 0.45 12.90 -5.66
C PHE A 145 0.25 13.39 -7.11
N GLU A 146 1.15 14.23 -7.61
CA GLU A 146 1.16 14.65 -9.01
C GLU A 146 1.38 13.45 -9.97
N ASN A 147 2.23 12.49 -9.60
CA ASN A 147 2.38 11.25 -10.38
C ASN A 147 1.05 10.48 -10.46
N LEU A 148 0.34 10.37 -9.34
CA LEU A 148 -0.97 9.72 -9.27
C LEU A 148 -1.99 10.43 -10.19
N GLN A 149 -2.08 11.76 -10.08
CA GLN A 149 -2.99 12.58 -10.87
C GLN A 149 -2.66 12.53 -12.37
N THR A 150 -1.38 12.57 -12.72
CA THR A 150 -0.92 12.53 -14.11
C THR A 150 -1.18 11.16 -14.73
N ILE A 151 -0.91 10.07 -14.01
CA ILE A 151 -1.27 8.71 -14.44
C ILE A 151 -2.78 8.62 -14.67
N ARG A 152 -3.58 9.09 -13.71
CA ARG A 152 -5.05 9.06 -13.81
C ARG A 152 -5.55 9.77 -15.07
N SER A 153 -4.93 10.89 -15.43
CA SER A 153 -5.34 11.73 -16.57
C SER A 153 -4.75 11.28 -17.92
N SER A 154 -3.85 10.29 -17.92
CA SER A 154 -3.05 9.92 -19.10
C SER A 154 -3.73 8.95 -20.09
N GLY A 155 -4.95 8.49 -19.75
CA GLY A 155 -5.69 7.48 -20.51
C GLY A 155 -5.55 6.05 -19.98
N VAL A 156 -4.72 5.82 -18.95
CA VAL A 156 -4.66 4.53 -18.24
C VAL A 156 -6.01 4.24 -17.59
N GLN A 157 -6.52 3.02 -17.80
CA GLN A 157 -7.80 2.51 -17.29
C GLN A 157 -7.65 1.67 -16.03
N CYS A 158 -6.48 1.09 -15.77
CA CYS A 158 -6.20 0.40 -14.50
C CYS A 158 -6.62 1.26 -13.29
N PRO A 159 -7.29 0.66 -12.28
CA PRO A 159 -7.52 1.32 -11.00
C PRO A 159 -6.21 1.62 -10.26
N LEU A 160 -6.16 2.73 -9.54
CA LEU A 160 -4.96 3.25 -8.89
C LEU A 160 -5.03 3.14 -7.36
N LEU A 161 -4.06 2.45 -6.77
CA LEU A 161 -3.79 2.47 -5.34
C LEU A 161 -2.85 3.64 -5.01
N CYS A 162 -3.28 4.50 -4.10
CA CYS A 162 -2.40 5.46 -3.45
C CYS A 162 -1.58 4.74 -2.37
N LYS A 163 -0.31 4.46 -2.68
CA LYS A 163 0.65 3.79 -1.79
C LYS A 163 1.36 4.86 -0.96
N GLU A 164 0.74 5.17 0.18
CA GLU A 164 1.14 6.24 1.09
C GLU A 164 1.17 5.77 2.55
N PHE A 165 1.91 6.47 3.40
CA PHE A 165 1.84 6.32 4.85
C PHE A 165 0.68 7.15 5.40
N VAL A 166 -0.53 6.59 5.38
CA VAL A 166 -1.74 7.27 5.87
C VAL A 166 -1.76 7.28 7.41
N ILE A 167 -1.80 8.49 7.98
CA ILE A 167 -1.91 8.76 9.42
C ILE A 167 -3.09 9.67 9.77
N ASP A 168 -3.66 10.37 8.79
CA ASP A 168 -4.80 11.27 8.96
C ASP A 168 -5.85 11.04 7.86
N ALA A 169 -7.13 11.17 8.21
CA ALA A 169 -8.25 11.04 7.30
C ALA A 169 -8.15 12.01 6.12
N TRP A 170 -7.58 13.19 6.34
CA TRP A 170 -7.33 14.19 5.30
C TRP A 170 -6.59 13.60 4.10
N GLN A 171 -5.61 12.70 4.32
CA GLN A 171 -4.87 12.06 3.22
C GLN A 171 -5.77 11.20 2.34
N ILE A 172 -6.84 10.60 2.89
CA ILE A 172 -7.80 9.80 2.14
C ILE A 172 -8.62 10.70 1.21
N TYR A 173 -9.10 11.85 1.72
CA TYR A 173 -9.79 12.85 0.90
C TYR A 173 -8.87 13.42 -0.17
N TYR A 174 -7.61 13.68 0.18
CA TYR A 174 -6.62 14.20 -0.75
C TYR A 174 -6.38 13.18 -1.88
N ALA A 175 -6.06 11.93 -1.55
CA ALA A 175 -5.88 10.86 -2.52
C ALA A 175 -7.10 10.66 -3.42
N ARG A 176 -8.32 10.76 -2.88
CA ARG A 176 -9.56 10.68 -3.68
C ARG A 176 -9.64 11.78 -4.74
N VAL A 177 -9.34 13.01 -4.35
CA VAL A 177 -9.33 14.18 -5.24
C VAL A 177 -8.25 14.03 -6.32
N GLU A 178 -7.09 13.50 -5.95
CA GLU A 178 -5.98 13.25 -6.87
C GLU A 178 -6.18 11.98 -7.74
N GLY A 179 -7.34 11.31 -7.64
CA GLY A 179 -7.74 10.25 -8.56
C GLY A 179 -7.44 8.82 -8.12
N ALA A 180 -7.16 8.60 -6.83
CA ALA A 180 -7.05 7.25 -6.28
C ALA A 180 -8.38 6.48 -6.33
N ASP A 181 -8.27 5.17 -6.50
CA ASP A 181 -9.37 4.21 -6.42
C ASP A 181 -9.24 3.30 -5.18
N ALA A 182 -8.04 3.20 -4.61
CA ALA A 182 -7.75 2.47 -3.39
C ALA A 182 -6.72 3.19 -2.50
N ILE A 183 -6.74 2.87 -1.20
CA ILE A 183 -5.83 3.44 -0.18
C ILE A 183 -5.11 2.33 0.58
N LEU A 184 -3.81 2.52 0.83
CA LEU A 184 -3.04 1.69 1.74
C LEU A 184 -3.27 2.14 3.21
N LEU A 185 -3.64 1.20 4.08
CA LEU A 185 -3.71 1.40 5.53
C LEU A 185 -2.76 0.41 6.22
N ILE A 186 -1.82 0.90 7.02
CA ILE A 186 -0.78 0.04 7.61
C ILE A 186 -1.11 -0.23 9.08
N ALA A 187 -1.33 -1.49 9.43
CA ALA A 187 -1.71 -1.89 10.79
C ALA A 187 -0.61 -1.71 11.84
N ALA A 188 0.66 -1.59 11.41
CA ALA A 188 1.77 -1.22 12.28
C ALA A 188 1.80 0.29 12.60
N VAL A 189 1.08 1.12 11.84
CA VAL A 189 1.04 2.58 11.99
C VAL A 189 -0.25 3.01 12.69
N LEU A 190 -1.38 2.44 12.26
CA LEU A 190 -2.72 2.83 12.70
C LEU A 190 -3.27 1.85 13.76
N PRO A 191 -3.79 2.35 14.88
CA PRO A 191 -4.59 1.55 15.81
C PRO A 191 -5.83 0.95 15.15
N ASP A 192 -6.34 -0.16 15.69
CA ASP A 192 -7.55 -0.82 15.20
C ASP A 192 -8.76 0.12 15.05
N LEU A 193 -8.94 1.05 15.99
CA LEU A 193 -10.02 2.04 15.94
C LEU A 193 -9.84 3.00 14.75
N ASP A 194 -8.61 3.46 14.51
CA ASP A 194 -8.31 4.34 13.39
C ASP A 194 -8.46 3.59 12.06
N ILE A 195 -7.98 2.34 11.94
CA ILE A 195 -8.21 1.51 10.75
C ILE A 195 -9.71 1.38 10.45
N LYS A 196 -10.52 1.04 11.46
CA LYS A 196 -11.98 0.92 11.30
C LYS A 196 -12.60 2.25 10.84
N TYR A 197 -12.16 3.37 11.42
CA TYR A 197 -12.63 4.70 11.04
C TYR A 197 -12.22 5.07 9.60
N MET A 198 -10.97 4.84 9.23
CA MET A 198 -10.45 5.09 7.88
C MET A 198 -11.15 4.22 6.83
N ILE A 199 -11.43 2.95 7.13
CA ILE A 199 -12.21 2.06 6.24
C ILE A 199 -13.61 2.65 6.01
N LYS A 200 -14.27 3.20 7.04
CA LYS A 200 -15.57 3.86 6.87
C LYS A 200 -15.46 5.07 5.94
N ILE A 201 -14.41 5.87 6.07
CA ILE A 201 -14.16 7.00 5.16
C ILE A 201 -13.92 6.53 3.73
N CYS A 202 -13.09 5.50 3.51
CA CYS A 202 -12.89 4.93 2.19
C CYS A 202 -14.22 4.51 1.56
N LYS A 203 -15.08 3.81 2.31
CA LYS A 203 -16.43 3.42 1.85
C LYS A 203 -17.30 4.62 1.48
N LEU A 204 -17.31 5.68 2.30
CA LEU A 204 -18.05 6.90 2.02
C LEU A 204 -17.58 7.60 0.74
N LEU A 205 -16.29 7.47 0.39
CA LEU A 205 -15.68 8.06 -0.79
C LEU A 205 -15.65 7.12 -2.01
N GLY A 206 -16.20 5.91 -1.89
CA GLY A 206 -16.19 4.88 -2.94
C GLY A 206 -14.84 4.16 -3.12
N LEU A 207 -13.87 4.42 -2.25
CA LEU A 207 -12.51 3.87 -2.33
C LEU A 207 -12.43 2.46 -1.74
N ALA A 208 -11.60 1.61 -2.34
CA ALA A 208 -11.15 0.38 -1.70
C ALA A 208 -10.09 0.67 -0.62
N ALA A 209 -10.01 -0.19 0.40
CA ALA A 209 -8.98 -0.12 1.43
C ALA A 209 -8.14 -1.41 1.40
N LEU A 210 -6.84 -1.26 1.16
CA LEU A 210 -5.85 -2.32 1.26
C LEU A 210 -5.18 -2.23 2.64
N VAL A 211 -5.49 -3.17 3.54
CA VAL A 211 -4.92 -3.17 4.89
C VAL A 211 -3.66 -4.03 4.93
N GLU A 212 -2.51 -3.41 5.20
CA GLU A 212 -1.20 -4.04 5.31
C GLU A 212 -0.93 -4.50 6.74
N PHE A 213 -0.70 -5.81 6.91
CA PHE A 213 -0.20 -6.36 8.17
C PHE A 213 1.29 -6.67 8.03
N ILE A 214 2.07 -6.15 8.97
CA ILE A 214 3.49 -6.46 9.12
C ILE A 214 3.63 -7.47 10.25
N PHE A 215 4.08 -8.69 9.94
CA PHE A 215 4.35 -9.71 10.94
C PHE A 215 5.86 -9.80 11.18
N CYS A 216 6.30 -9.46 12.40
CA CYS A 216 7.65 -9.76 12.86
C CYS A 216 7.73 -11.25 13.25
N LEU A 217 8.43 -12.06 12.46
CA LEU A 217 8.91 -13.38 12.89
C LEU A 217 10.34 -13.26 13.46
N PRO A 218 10.82 -14.23 14.26
CA PRO A 218 12.08 -14.09 14.99
C PRO A 218 13.31 -13.99 14.07
N LEU A 219 14.19 -13.07 14.47
CA LEU A 219 15.54 -12.69 14.04
C LEU A 219 16.37 -13.69 13.20
N GLY A 220 17.08 -13.16 12.20
CA GLY A 220 18.41 -13.67 11.82
C GLY A 220 18.74 -13.71 10.33
N THR A 221 17.77 -13.56 9.41
CA THR A 221 18.06 -13.61 7.97
C THR A 221 17.36 -12.50 7.20
N PHE A 222 18.11 -11.80 6.34
CA PHE A 222 17.60 -10.78 5.39
C PHE A 222 16.76 -11.39 4.25
N LYS A 223 16.25 -12.62 4.42
CA LYS A 223 15.45 -13.30 3.39
C LYS A 223 13.99 -12.88 3.52
N VAL A 224 13.46 -12.28 2.45
CA VAL A 224 12.03 -12.25 2.21
C VAL A 224 11.58 -13.69 1.96
N ASP A 225 10.65 -14.19 2.77
CA ASP A 225 10.22 -15.59 2.74
C ASP A 225 8.71 -15.70 2.50
N ILE A 226 8.37 -15.98 1.23
CA ILE A 226 6.99 -16.24 0.77
C ILE A 226 6.29 -17.36 1.55
N SER A 227 7.04 -18.22 2.25
CA SER A 227 6.48 -19.28 3.11
C SER A 227 5.63 -18.73 4.26
N ASN A 228 5.85 -17.49 4.73
CA ASN A 228 5.03 -16.96 5.82
C ASN A 228 3.65 -16.51 5.34
N THR A 229 3.50 -16.13 4.07
CA THR A 229 2.19 -15.93 3.44
C THR A 229 1.39 -17.23 3.51
N LYS A 230 2.03 -18.35 3.12
CA LYS A 230 1.42 -19.67 3.19
C LYS A 230 1.07 -20.10 4.62
N LYS A 231 2.03 -20.04 5.56
CA LYS A 231 1.80 -20.35 6.98
C LYS A 231 0.65 -19.53 7.59
N LEU A 232 0.55 -18.26 7.23
CA LEU A 232 -0.51 -17.40 7.75
C LEU A 232 -1.89 -17.78 7.20
N LEU A 233 -1.97 -18.11 5.91
CA LEU A 233 -3.22 -18.52 5.27
C LEU A 233 -3.67 -19.92 5.71
N GLU A 234 -2.72 -20.81 6.00
CA GLU A 234 -2.98 -22.14 6.56
C GLU A 234 -3.45 -22.09 8.01
N GLY A 235 -2.99 -21.10 8.79
CA GLY A 235 -3.39 -20.91 10.17
C GLY A 235 -4.85 -20.47 10.36
N GLU A 236 -5.36 -20.56 11.60
CA GLU A 236 -6.76 -20.25 11.95
C GLU A 236 -7.20 -18.84 11.50
N ARG A 237 -6.31 -17.85 11.62
CA ARG A 237 -6.57 -16.47 11.17
C ARG A 237 -6.72 -16.39 9.65
N GLY A 238 -5.88 -17.09 8.91
CA GLY A 238 -5.97 -17.21 7.46
C GLY A 238 -7.28 -17.82 7.00
N GLN A 239 -7.68 -18.93 7.63
CA GLN A 239 -8.96 -19.59 7.35
C GLN A 239 -10.16 -18.66 7.60
N ARG A 240 -10.14 -17.87 8.69
CA ARG A 240 -11.18 -16.85 8.94
C ARG A 240 -11.21 -15.74 7.89
N ILE A 241 -10.06 -15.35 7.34
CA ILE A 241 -9.97 -14.35 6.25
C ILE A 241 -10.59 -14.92 4.98
N LEU A 242 -10.22 -16.16 4.63
CA LEU A 242 -10.74 -16.86 3.45
C LEU A 242 -12.27 -17.08 3.54
N GLN A 243 -12.77 -17.54 4.69
CA GLN A 243 -14.21 -17.72 4.92
C GLN A 243 -15.03 -16.44 4.79
N LYS A 244 -14.43 -15.29 5.10
CA LYS A 244 -15.08 -13.97 4.97
C LYS A 244 -15.06 -13.43 3.54
N GLY A 245 -14.46 -14.15 2.58
CA GLY A 245 -14.35 -13.73 1.19
C GLY A 245 -13.43 -12.51 1.00
N ILE A 246 -12.55 -12.23 1.97
CA ILE A 246 -11.59 -11.13 1.88
C ILE A 246 -10.50 -11.56 0.89
N THR A 247 -10.23 -10.72 -0.10
CA THR A 247 -9.16 -11.01 -1.06
C THR A 247 -7.81 -10.74 -0.41
N VAL A 248 -6.95 -11.76 -0.46
CA VAL A 248 -5.58 -11.68 0.04
C VAL A 248 -4.64 -11.28 -1.08
N VAL A 249 -3.84 -10.25 -0.81
CA VAL A 249 -2.76 -9.76 -1.66
C VAL A 249 -1.43 -10.25 -1.10
N GLY A 250 -0.67 -11.00 -1.90
CA GLY A 250 0.72 -11.31 -1.58
C GLY A 250 1.63 -10.15 -1.95
N GLU A 251 2.47 -9.68 -1.03
CA GLU A 251 3.42 -8.59 -1.28
C GLU A 251 4.85 -9.00 -0.88
N SER A 252 5.83 -8.50 -1.63
CA SER A 252 7.27 -8.73 -1.46
C SER A 252 7.74 -10.17 -1.73
N GLY A 253 8.92 -10.31 -2.34
CA GLY A 253 9.58 -11.61 -2.53
C GLY A 253 9.10 -12.43 -3.72
N LEU A 254 8.26 -11.85 -4.58
CA LEU A 254 7.74 -12.47 -5.79
C LEU A 254 8.60 -12.04 -6.98
N PHE A 255 9.53 -12.91 -7.38
CA PHE A 255 10.48 -12.62 -8.45
C PHE A 255 10.30 -13.53 -9.67
N THR A 256 9.65 -14.67 -9.50
CA THR A 256 9.52 -15.69 -10.53
C THR A 256 8.08 -16.22 -10.63
N PRO A 257 7.67 -16.79 -11.77
CA PRO A 257 6.39 -17.49 -11.88
C PRO A 257 6.20 -18.61 -10.85
N VAL A 258 7.29 -19.22 -10.38
CA VAL A 258 7.28 -20.24 -9.32
C VAL A 258 6.84 -19.63 -7.98
N ASP A 259 7.31 -18.42 -7.66
CA ASP A 259 6.89 -17.72 -6.44
C ASP A 259 5.40 -17.38 -6.48
N ILE A 260 4.89 -17.00 -7.66
CA ILE A 260 3.47 -16.71 -7.90
C ILE A 260 2.62 -17.97 -7.71
N ALA A 261 3.03 -19.09 -8.30
CA ALA A 261 2.34 -20.38 -8.15
C ALA A 261 2.30 -20.82 -6.68
N TYR A 262 3.40 -20.65 -5.95
CA TYR A 262 3.50 -21.01 -4.54
C TYR A 262 2.49 -20.24 -3.66
N VAL A 263 2.38 -18.92 -3.84
CA VAL A 263 1.41 -18.13 -3.06
C VAL A 263 -0.02 -18.34 -3.54
N GLN A 264 -0.22 -18.61 -4.82
CA GLN A 264 -1.53 -18.95 -5.37
C GLN A 264 -2.09 -20.23 -4.75
N GLU A 265 -1.28 -21.28 -4.59
CA GLU A 265 -1.68 -22.52 -3.91
C GLU A 265 -2.15 -22.27 -2.47
N ALA A 266 -1.60 -21.26 -1.80
CA ALA A 266 -2.01 -20.86 -0.45
C ALA A 266 -3.34 -20.08 -0.41
N GLY A 267 -3.94 -19.77 -1.57
CA GLY A 267 -5.19 -19.02 -1.68
C GLY A 267 -5.02 -17.53 -1.94
N VAL A 268 -3.82 -17.05 -2.28
CA VAL A 268 -3.60 -15.66 -2.71
C VAL A 268 -4.28 -15.42 -4.07
N LYS A 269 -5.04 -14.33 -4.17
CA LYS A 269 -5.83 -13.98 -5.36
C LYS A 269 -5.33 -12.74 -6.08
N ALA A 270 -4.41 -12.00 -5.46
CA ALA A 270 -3.75 -10.86 -6.07
C ALA A 270 -2.31 -10.74 -5.55
N VAL A 271 -1.44 -10.11 -6.31
CA VAL A 271 -0.04 -9.89 -5.94
C VAL A 271 0.36 -8.44 -6.17
N LEU A 272 1.14 -7.86 -5.27
CA LEU A 272 1.73 -6.53 -5.44
C LEU A 272 3.22 -6.68 -5.73
N VAL A 273 3.62 -6.25 -6.93
CA VAL A 273 4.98 -6.43 -7.44
C VAL A 273 5.55 -5.09 -7.86
N GLY A 274 6.76 -4.78 -7.40
CA GLY A 274 7.48 -3.55 -7.75
C GLY A 274 8.90 -3.81 -8.20
N GLU A 275 9.76 -4.26 -7.29
CA GLU A 275 11.21 -4.28 -7.55
C GLU A 275 11.67 -5.26 -8.64
N SER A 276 10.98 -6.38 -8.84
CA SER A 276 11.28 -7.34 -9.90
C SER A 276 11.04 -6.73 -11.28
N ILE A 277 9.90 -6.06 -11.45
CA ILE A 277 9.46 -5.50 -12.74
C ILE A 277 10.24 -4.22 -13.08
N VAL A 278 10.51 -3.35 -12.09
CA VAL A 278 11.20 -2.06 -12.31
C VAL A 278 12.64 -2.20 -12.84
N LYS A 279 13.30 -3.35 -12.61
CA LYS A 279 14.69 -3.58 -13.07
C LYS A 279 14.81 -3.95 -14.54
N GLN A 280 13.71 -4.31 -15.20
CA GLN A 280 13.77 -4.76 -16.58
C GLN A 280 13.82 -3.56 -17.53
N LYS A 281 14.59 -3.70 -18.62
CA LYS A 281 14.65 -2.68 -19.68
C LYS A 281 13.27 -2.51 -20.36
N ASP A 282 12.51 -3.59 -20.46
CA ASP A 282 11.12 -3.61 -20.92
C ASP A 282 10.23 -4.14 -19.78
N PRO A 283 9.33 -3.33 -19.19
CA PRO A 283 8.43 -3.81 -18.14
C PRO A 283 7.30 -4.70 -18.65
N THR A 284 7.19 -4.96 -19.96
CA THR A 284 6.14 -5.78 -20.58
C THR A 284 6.56 -7.23 -20.86
N SER A 285 7.80 -7.61 -20.57
CA SER A 285 8.35 -8.93 -20.94
C SER A 285 8.07 -10.09 -19.98
N GLU A 286 7.38 -9.86 -18.85
CA GLU A 286 7.02 -10.89 -17.85
C GLU A 286 5.53 -10.89 -17.49
#